data_AF-A0A920P7W3-F1
#
_entry.id   AF-A0A920P7W3-F1
#
_cell.length_a   1.000
_cell.length_b   1.000
_cell.length_c   1.000
_cell.angle_alpha   90.00
_cell.angle_beta   90.00
_cell.angle_gamma   90.00
#
_symmetry.space_group_name_H-M   'P 1'
#
loop_
_entity.id
_entity.type
_entity.pdbx_description
1 polymer ?
#
loop_
_entity_poly.entity_id
_entity_poly.type
_entity_poly.pdbx_seq_one_letter_code
_entity_poly.pdbx_strand_id
1 'polypeptide(L)'
;MGPRELRTGYTTGSTPAAAAKAAVMRLLSGDEVPTVLIDLPIGQSAELTIHRYDIIDSEHVLCSVIKDGGDDPDATHGAEICVKVSRDTLVAVSR
;
A
#
# COMPACT_ATOMS: atom_id res chain seq x y z
N MET A 1 7.84 23.52 28.69
CA MET A 1 7.81 22.67 27.49
C MET A 1 7.65 21.24 27.97
N GLY A 2 6.46 20.65 27.78
CA GLY A 2 6.24 19.24 28.10
C GLY A 2 6.89 18.31 27.08
N PRO A 3 6.96 17.00 27.33
CA PRO A 3 7.48 16.04 26.36
C PRO A 3 6.65 16.08 25.06
N ARG A 4 7.34 16.02 23.92
CA ARG A 4 6.71 15.92 22.59
C ARG A 4 6.12 14.52 22.43
N GLU A 5 4.90 14.43 21.91
CA GLU A 5 4.28 13.15 21.55
C GLU A 5 5.08 12.48 20.41
N LEU A 6 5.38 11.20 20.56
CA LEU A 6 6.18 10.45 19.58
C LEU A 6 5.29 10.02 18.40
N ARG A 7 5.84 10.09 17.19
CA ARG A 7 5.18 9.66 15.96
C ARG A 7 5.34 8.16 15.77
N THR A 8 4.23 7.47 15.57
CA THR A 8 4.21 6.07 15.12
C THR A 8 4.36 5.97 13.60
N GLY A 9 5.18 5.04 13.14
CA GLY A 9 5.29 4.68 11.74
C GLY A 9 4.47 3.44 11.35
N TYR A 10 4.62 3.04 10.09
CA TYR A 10 4.02 1.85 9.50
C TYR A 10 5.07 0.77 9.23
N THR A 11 4.67 -0.48 9.46
CA THR A 11 5.55 -1.64 9.27
C THR A 11 5.77 -1.94 7.79
N THR A 12 6.82 -2.72 7.51
CA THR A 12 7.10 -3.26 6.17
C THR A 12 6.01 -4.19 5.64
N GLY A 13 5.04 -4.62 6.46
CA GLY A 13 3.85 -5.35 6.01
C GLY A 13 2.66 -4.46 5.70
N SER A 14 2.47 -3.37 6.47
CA SER A 14 1.33 -2.46 6.30
C SER A 14 1.47 -1.62 5.03
N THR A 15 2.67 -1.11 4.76
CA THR A 15 2.97 -0.30 3.57
C THR A 15 2.68 -1.02 2.24
N PRO A 16 3.18 -2.25 1.98
CA PRO A 16 2.83 -2.97 0.76
C PRO A 16 1.36 -3.39 0.73
N ALA A 17 0.72 -3.65 1.87
CA ALA A 17 -0.71 -3.97 1.89
C ALA A 17 -1.56 -2.80 1.38
N ALA A 18 -1.22 -1.56 1.77
CA ALA A 18 -1.84 -0.36 1.23
C ALA A 18 -1.62 -0.21 -0.29
N ALA A 19 -0.37 -0.33 -0.73
CA ALA A 19 -0.04 -0.28 -2.17
C ALA A 19 -0.79 -1.35 -2.97
N ALA A 20 -0.87 -2.58 -2.45
CA ALA A 20 -1.62 -3.67 -3.07
C ALA A 20 -3.13 -3.35 -3.17
N LYS A 21 -3.74 -2.83 -2.09
CA LYS A 21 -5.15 -2.46 -2.08
C LYS A 21 -5.45 -1.39 -3.15
N ALA A 22 -4.63 -0.34 -3.20
CA ALA A 22 -4.74 0.70 -4.22
C ALA A 22 -4.59 0.14 -5.64
N ALA A 23 -3.60 -0.72 -5.88
CA ALA A 23 -3.35 -1.31 -7.18
C ALA A 23 -4.51 -2.19 -7.66
N VAL A 24 -5.09 -3.00 -6.75
CA VAL A 24 -6.28 -3.81 -7.05
C VAL A 24 -7.50 -2.93 -7.32
N MET A 25 -7.73 -1.89 -6.51
CA MET A 25 -8.82 -0.94 -6.76
C MET A 25 -8.69 -0.32 -8.15
N ARG A 26 -7.49 0.16 -8.50
CA ARG A 26 -7.21 0.75 -9.81
C ARG A 26 -7.38 -0.24 -10.96
N LEU A 27 -6.97 -1.49 -10.78
CA LEU A 27 -7.10 -2.54 -11.78
C LEU A 27 -8.58 -2.94 -12.02
N LEU A 28 -9.38 -3.05 -10.96
CA LEU A 28 -10.75 -3.54 -11.05
C LEU A 28 -11.78 -2.46 -11.37
N SER A 29 -11.63 -1.26 -10.81
CA SER A 29 -12.61 -0.16 -10.96
C SER A 29 -12.15 0.92 -11.94
N GLY A 30 -10.85 1.05 -12.17
CA GLY A 30 -10.26 2.19 -12.89
C GLY A 30 -9.91 3.37 -11.99
N ASP A 31 -10.29 3.36 -10.71
CA ASP A 31 -10.12 4.50 -9.81
C ASP A 31 -8.69 4.64 -9.25
N GLU A 32 -8.18 5.87 -9.23
CA GLU A 32 -6.96 6.24 -8.52
C GLU A 32 -7.34 7.02 -7.27
N VAL A 33 -7.09 6.41 -6.10
CA VAL A 33 -7.37 7.04 -4.81
C VAL A 33 -6.09 7.60 -4.20
N PRO A 34 -6.12 8.81 -3.61
CA PRO A 34 -4.93 9.42 -3.02
C PRO A 34 -4.54 8.75 -1.70
N THR A 35 -5.49 8.12 -1.00
CA THR A 35 -5.27 7.38 0.24
C THR A 35 -6.05 6.07 0.23
N VAL A 36 -5.57 5.11 1.03
CA VAL A 36 -6.30 3.86 1.30
C VAL A 36 -6.31 3.57 2.79
N LEU A 37 -7.45 3.11 3.28
CA LEU A 37 -7.58 2.56 4.63
C LEU A 37 -7.23 1.06 4.61
N ILE A 38 -6.39 0.59 5.51
CA ILE A 38 -6.15 -0.83 5.74
C ILE A 38 -6.39 -1.18 7.21
N ASP A 39 -6.82 -2.41 7.46
CA ASP A 39 -6.93 -2.94 8.82
C ASP A 39 -5.60 -3.55 9.25
N LEU A 40 -5.17 -3.21 10.46
CA LEU A 40 -3.96 -3.71 11.08
C LEU A 40 -4.29 -4.92 11.96
N PRO A 41 -3.34 -5.88 12.13
CA PRO A 41 -3.54 -7.03 13.00
C PRO A 41 -3.88 -6.70 14.47
N ILE A 42 -3.57 -5.48 14.90
CA ILE A 42 -3.85 -4.97 16.24
C ILE A 42 -5.30 -4.46 16.42
N GLY A 43 -6.18 -4.66 15.43
CA GLY A 43 -7.58 -4.25 15.48
C GLY A 43 -7.81 -2.75 15.28
N GLN A 44 -6.83 -2.05 14.70
CA GLN A 44 -6.92 -0.64 14.32
C GLN A 44 -6.89 -0.51 12.80
N SER A 45 -7.31 0.63 12.27
CA SER A 45 -7.16 0.93 10.84
C SER A 45 -6.12 2.03 10.64
N ALA A 46 -5.37 1.93 9.54
CA ALA A 46 -4.39 2.91 9.12
C ALA A 46 -4.78 3.49 7.76
N GLU A 47 -4.71 4.81 7.64
CA GLU A 47 -4.84 5.50 6.35
C GLU A 47 -3.44 5.81 5.81
N LEU A 48 -3.13 5.28 4.62
CA LEU A 48 -1.84 5.48 3.97
C LEU A 48 -2.02 6.22 2.65
N THR A 49 -1.19 7.22 2.42
CA THR A 49 -1.13 7.99 1.17
C THR A 49 -0.43 7.19 0.08
N ILE A 50 -1.05 7.12 -1.09
CA ILE A 50 -0.46 6.50 -2.27
C ILE A 50 0.52 7.48 -2.89
N HIS A 51 1.74 7.02 -3.14
CA HIS A 51 2.80 7.83 -3.73
C HIS A 51 2.60 8.01 -5.23
N ARG A 52 2.34 6.91 -5.96
CA ARG A 52 2.00 6.94 -7.39
C ARG A 52 1.31 5.67 -7.87
N TYR A 53 0.70 5.80 -9.03
CA TYR A 53 0.16 4.72 -9.85
C TYR A 53 0.92 4.69 -11.19
N ASP A 54 1.35 3.50 -11.62
CA ASP A 54 1.82 3.25 -12.98
C ASP A 54 0.89 2.20 -13.62
N ILE A 55 0.11 2.62 -14.62
CA ILE A 55 -0.70 1.70 -15.43
C ILE A 55 0.19 1.12 -16.52
N ILE A 56 0.52 -0.17 -16.39
CA ILE A 56 1.42 -0.85 -17.33
C ILE A 56 0.61 -1.30 -18.56
N ASP A 57 -0.51 -1.98 -18.33
CA ASP A 57 -1.48 -2.38 -19.35
C ASP A 57 -2.86 -2.64 -18.71
N SER A 58 -3.81 -3.23 -19.45
CA SER A 58 -5.17 -3.50 -18.97
C SER A 58 -5.26 -4.53 -17.85
N GLU A 59 -4.23 -5.36 -17.67
CA GLU A 59 -4.19 -6.45 -16.70
C GLU A 59 -3.17 -6.19 -15.59
N HIS A 60 -2.31 -5.17 -15.71
CA HIS A 60 -1.21 -4.90 -14.79
C HIS A 60 -1.21 -3.45 -14.30
N VAL A 61 -1.23 -3.30 -12.97
CA VAL A 61 -1.08 -2.01 -12.29
C VAL A 61 0.03 -2.11 -11.27
N LEU A 62 0.88 -1.10 -11.21
CA LEU A 62 1.82 -0.89 -10.12
C LEU A 62 1.39 0.31 -9.28
N CYS A 63 1.46 0.16 -7.97
CA CYS A 63 1.33 1.28 -7.04
C CYS A 63 2.50 1.30 -6.08
N SER A 64 2.81 2.48 -5.55
CA SER A 64 3.78 2.59 -4.48
C SER A 64 3.32 3.47 -3.33
N VAL A 65 3.93 3.25 -2.17
CA VAL A 65 3.76 4.02 -0.94
C VAL A 65 5.14 4.30 -0.37
N ILE A 66 5.40 5.53 0.08
CA ILE A 66 6.62 5.85 0.82
C ILE A 66 6.44 5.40 2.26
N LYS A 67 7.31 4.52 2.74
CA LYS A 67 7.23 4.01 4.11
C LYS A 67 7.60 5.11 5.12
N ASP A 68 6.68 5.44 6.02
CA ASP A 68 6.96 6.27 7.19
C ASP A 68 7.31 5.36 8.39
N GLY A 69 8.56 5.43 8.86
CA GLY A 69 9.03 4.74 10.08
C GLY A 69 8.70 5.46 11.40
N GLY A 70 8.09 6.66 11.37
CA GLY A 70 7.86 7.45 12.58
C GLY A 70 9.16 8.00 13.17
N ASP A 71 9.28 8.02 14.50
CA ASP A 71 10.51 8.43 15.20
C ASP A 71 11.49 7.26 15.47
N ASP A 72 11.18 6.03 15.03
CA ASP A 72 12.04 4.85 15.19
C ASP A 72 13.27 4.95 14.26
N PRO A 73 14.51 4.65 14.72
CA PRO A 73 15.67 4.48 13.84
C PRO A 73 15.52 3.24 12.95
N ASP A 74 14.69 3.38 11.92
CA ASP A 74 14.31 2.34 10.97
C ASP A 74 15.07 2.53 9.64
N ALA A 75 15.90 1.55 9.28
CA ALA A 75 16.73 1.59 8.07
C ALA A 75 15.92 1.66 6.75
N THR A 76 14.63 1.38 6.80
CA THR A 76 13.72 1.38 5.64
C THR A 76 12.74 2.57 5.67
N HIS A 77 12.90 3.51 6.60
CA HIS A 77 12.18 4.79 6.57
C HIS A 77 12.46 5.54 5.26
N GLY A 78 11.41 6.09 4.63
CA GLY A 78 11.50 6.81 3.36
C GLY A 78 11.67 5.91 2.13
N ALA A 79 11.77 4.59 2.29
CA ALA A 79 11.82 3.68 1.16
C ALA A 79 10.51 3.72 0.37
N GLU A 80 10.60 3.81 -0.95
CA GLU A 80 9.46 3.60 -1.84
C GLU A 80 9.18 2.10 -1.94
N ILE A 81 8.01 1.70 -1.46
CA ILE A 81 7.56 0.31 -1.54
C ILE A 81 6.62 0.18 -2.74
N CYS A 82 7.07 -0.49 -3.79
CA CYS A 82 6.32 -0.72 -5.00
C CYS A 82 5.66 -2.11 -5.00
N VAL A 83 4.38 -2.18 -5.37
CA VAL A 83 3.61 -3.42 -5.53
C VAL A 83 2.99 -3.44 -6.92
N LYS A 84 3.27 -4.49 -7.68
CA LYS A 84 2.62 -4.77 -8.97
C LYS A 84 1.59 -5.87 -8.79
N VAL A 85 0.37 -5.63 -9.24
CA VAL A 85 -0.71 -6.61 -9.30
C VAL A 85 -1.01 -6.97 -10.76
N SER A 86 -1.47 -8.19 -10.98
CA SER A 86 -1.85 -8.71 -12.29
C SER A 86 -3.17 -9.46 -12.19
N ARG A 87 -4.06 -9.29 -13.18
CA ARG A 87 -5.23 -10.15 -13.31
C ARG A 87 -4.83 -11.43 -14.04
N ASP A 88 -4.75 -12.53 -13.30
CA ASP A 88 -4.59 -13.85 -13.91
C ASP A 88 -5.98 -14.42 -14.23
N THR A 89 -6.21 -14.74 -15.49
CA THR A 89 -7.43 -15.40 -15.92
C THR A 89 -7.17 -16.89 -15.84
N LEU A 90 -7.34 -17.50 -14.65
CA LEU A 90 -7.42 -18.95 -14.56
C LEU A 90 -8.61 -19.40 -15.43
N VAL A 91 -8.32 -19.92 -16.63
CA VAL A 91 -9.28 -20.72 -17.38
C VAL A 91 -9.64 -21.87 -16.46
N ALA A 92 -10.90 -21.93 -16.04
CA ALA A 92 -11.41 -23.03 -15.24
C ALA A 92 -10.95 -24.34 -15.89
N VAL A 93 -10.06 -25.08 -15.22
CA VAL A 93 -9.73 -26.44 -15.64
C VAL A 93 -11.04 -27.19 -15.51
N SER A 94 -11.64 -27.52 -16.66
CA SER A 94 -12.82 -28.36 -16.75
C SER A 94 -12.58 -29.63 -15.93
N ARG A 95 -13.35 -29.79 -14.86
CA ARG A 95 -13.57 -31.11 -14.26
C ARG A 95 -14.62 -31.84 -15.09
#